data_AF-A0A1M6X9Y4-F1
#
_entry.id   AF-A0A1M6X9Y4-F1
#
_cell.length_a   1.000
_cell.length_b   1.000
_cell.length_c   1.000
_cell.angle_alpha   90.00
_cell.angle_beta   90.00
_cell.angle_gamma   90.00
#
_symmetry.space_group_name_H-M   'P 1'
#
loop_
_entity.id
_entity.type
_entity.pdbx_description
1 polymer ?
#
loop_
_entity_poly.entity_id
_entity_poly.type
_entity_poly.pdbx_seq_one_letter_code
_entity_poly.pdbx_strand_id
1 'polypeptide(L)'
;MTDSYLRSLGFTPADQAPHAARPSFSDAWRYRHEHMAQDGTPLFIEHALGIDGCRLSAVEAPLAAADVFASVPLLDKAALQTAVDSFFAAHGGMGSATPVFVPHSYLPYRRQR
;
A
#
# COMPACT_ATOMS: atom_id res chain seq x y z
N MET A 1 -12.62 -2.51 -6.80
CA MET A 1 -11.57 -3.39 -6.24
C MET A 1 -11.91 -3.75 -4.80
N THR A 2 -11.45 -4.90 -4.30
CA THR A 2 -11.68 -5.33 -2.91
C THR A 2 -10.36 -5.39 -2.15
N ASP A 3 -10.38 -5.11 -0.84
CA ASP A 3 -9.22 -5.25 0.06
C ASP A 3 -8.60 -6.67 -0.04
N SER A 4 -9.44 -7.71 -0.15
CA SER A 4 -8.99 -9.09 -0.33
C SER A 4 -8.12 -9.30 -1.57
N TYR A 5 -8.41 -8.59 -2.67
CA TYR A 5 -7.63 -8.68 -3.89
C TYR A 5 -6.27 -8.01 -3.73
N LEU A 6 -6.23 -6.82 -3.12
CA LEU A 6 -4.97 -6.14 -2.83
C LEU A 6 -4.07 -6.96 -1.91
N ARG A 7 -4.63 -7.60 -0.88
CA ARG A 7 -3.88 -8.53 -0.03
C ARG A 7 -3.31 -9.71 -0.81
N SER A 8 -4.07 -10.26 -1.76
CA SER A 8 -3.56 -11.35 -2.63
C SER A 8 -2.41 -10.91 -3.54
N LEU A 9 -2.31 -9.60 -3.81
CA LEU A 9 -1.21 -8.98 -4.54
C LEU A 9 -0.06 -8.53 -3.62
N GLY A 10 -0.06 -8.92 -2.34
CA GLY A 10 0.98 -8.53 -1.39
C GLY A 10 0.88 -7.08 -0.91
N PHE A 11 -0.30 -6.44 -0.98
CA PHE A 11 -0.51 -5.12 -0.41
C PHE A 11 -1.09 -5.18 1.01
N THR A 12 -0.59 -4.31 1.87
CA THR A 12 -1.05 -4.09 3.25
C THR A 12 -1.50 -2.64 3.43
N PRO A 13 -2.56 -2.36 4.21
CA PRO A 13 -2.98 -0.98 4.48
C PRO A 13 -1.84 -0.16 5.08
N ALA A 14 -1.58 1.02 4.52
CA ALA A 14 -0.54 1.94 4.99
C ALA A 14 -0.96 2.62 6.30
N ASP A 15 -2.25 2.89 6.48
CA ASP A 15 -2.80 3.49 7.70
C ASP A 15 -3.17 2.40 8.71
N GLN A 16 -2.48 2.38 9.86
CA GLN A 16 -2.78 1.49 10.99
C GLN A 16 -3.45 2.26 12.13
N ALA A 17 -4.60 2.87 11.86
CA ALA A 17 -5.54 3.17 12.94
C ALA A 17 -5.96 1.86 13.65
N PRO A 18 -6.05 1.85 14.99
CA PRO A 18 -6.30 0.64 15.77
C PRO A 18 -7.57 -0.09 15.30
N HIS A 19 -7.45 -1.42 15.27
CA HIS A 19 -8.32 -2.42 14.64
C HIS A 19 -9.84 -2.31 14.92
N ALA A 20 -10.27 -1.48 15.88
CA ALA A 20 -11.67 -1.21 16.22
C ALA A 20 -12.32 -0.05 15.44
N ALA A 21 -11.53 0.73 14.70
CA ALA A 21 -11.99 1.86 13.89
C ALA A 21 -11.46 1.78 12.46
N ARG A 22 -11.17 0.57 11.95
CA ARG A 22 -10.78 0.38 10.55
C ARG A 22 -11.95 0.82 9.68
N PRO A 23 -11.81 1.92 8.95
CA PRO A 23 -12.91 2.39 8.17
C PRO A 23 -12.97 1.50 6.92
N SER A 24 -14.13 1.47 6.27
CA SER A 24 -14.41 0.54 5.17
C SER A 24 -13.42 0.74 4.00
N PHE A 25 -13.38 -0.15 2.99
CA PHE A 25 -12.56 0.09 1.78
C PHE A 25 -12.79 1.50 1.17
N SER A 26 -13.96 2.09 1.47
CA SER A 26 -14.36 3.48 1.20
C SER A 26 -13.53 4.56 1.92
N ASP A 27 -12.68 4.21 2.89
CA ASP A 27 -12.00 5.15 3.79
C ASP A 27 -10.50 4.84 3.96
N ALA A 28 -10.08 3.56 3.86
CA ALA A 28 -8.67 3.18 3.85
C ALA A 28 -8.12 3.27 2.42
N TRP A 29 -7.71 4.48 2.03
CA TRP A 29 -7.38 4.81 0.64
C TRP A 29 -5.97 4.43 0.19
N ARG A 30 -5.13 3.86 1.07
CA ARG A 30 -3.69 3.65 0.81
C ARG A 30 -3.20 2.31 1.27
N TYR A 31 -2.49 1.63 0.38
CA TYR A 31 -1.81 0.38 0.68
C TYR A 31 -0.35 0.45 0.23
N ARG A 32 0.50 -0.30 0.92
CA ARG A 32 1.91 -0.47 0.62
C ARG A 32 2.18 -1.94 0.30
N HIS A 33 3.00 -2.17 -0.70
CA HIS A 33 3.43 -3.52 -1.06
C HIS A 33 4.40 -4.08 0.00
N GLU A 34 4.23 -5.36 0.32
CA GLU A 34 5.04 -6.11 1.30
C GLU A 34 6.49 -6.24 0.87
N HIS A 35 6.79 -6.10 -0.42
CA HIS A 35 8.15 -6.05 -0.94
C HIS A 35 8.50 -4.66 -1.48
N MET A 36 9.74 -4.25 -1.23
CA MET A 36 10.38 -3.12 -1.91
C MET A 36 10.98 -3.63 -3.22
N ALA A 37 11.23 -2.75 -4.18
CA ALA A 37 11.98 -3.11 -5.37
C ALA A 37 13.47 -3.33 -5.04
N GLN A 38 14.24 -3.89 -5.97
CA GLN A 38 15.64 -4.24 -5.74
C GLN A 38 16.52 -3.02 -5.43
N ASP A 39 16.19 -1.87 -6.00
CA ASP A 39 16.83 -0.58 -5.70
C ASP A 39 16.38 0.05 -4.38
N GLY A 40 15.49 -0.61 -3.63
CA GLY A 40 14.92 -0.11 -2.38
C GLY A 40 13.72 0.81 -2.55
N THR A 41 13.15 0.93 -3.76
CA THR A 41 11.97 1.77 -3.97
C THR A 41 10.72 1.06 -3.44
N PRO A 42 9.94 1.66 -2.51
CA PRO A 42 8.68 1.10 -2.07
C PRO A 42 7.59 1.29 -3.13
N LEU A 43 6.59 0.41 -3.13
CA LEU A 43 5.40 0.55 -3.98
C LEU A 43 4.18 0.85 -3.12
N PHE A 44 3.48 1.92 -3.46
CA PHE A 44 2.21 2.31 -2.87
C PHE A 44 1.11 2.26 -3.91
N ILE A 45 -0.11 1.95 -3.45
CA ILE A 45 -1.33 2.09 -4.23
C ILE A 45 -2.31 2.98 -3.46
N GLU A 46 -2.81 4.00 -4.14
CA GLU A 46 -3.82 4.91 -3.62
C GLU A 46 -5.12 4.81 -4.44
N HIS A 47 -6.25 4.84 -3.75
CA HIS A 47 -7.57 4.97 -4.33
C HIS A 47 -8.23 6.26 -3.79
N ALA A 48 -8.08 7.35 -4.53
CA ALA A 48 -8.65 8.63 -4.15
C ALA A 48 -10.19 8.60 -4.27
N LEU A 49 -10.88 9.10 -3.23
CA LEU A 49 -12.33 9.20 -3.20
C LEU A 49 -12.85 9.97 -4.44
N GLY A 50 -13.77 9.36 -5.19
CA GLY A 50 -14.38 9.98 -6.37
C GLY A 50 -13.59 9.85 -7.67
N ILE A 51 -12.51 9.05 -7.69
CA ILE A 51 -11.80 8.66 -8.91
C ILE A 51 -12.06 7.18 -9.17
N ASP A 52 -12.55 6.84 -10.36
CA ASP A 52 -12.79 5.44 -10.78
C ASP A 52 -11.48 4.70 -11.15
N GLY A 53 -10.45 4.87 -10.33
CA GLY A 53 -9.12 4.34 -10.61
C GLY A 53 -8.19 4.35 -9.40
N CYS A 54 -7.15 3.54 -9.50
CA CYS A 54 -6.07 3.43 -8.53
C CYS A 54 -4.78 3.98 -9.12
N ARG A 55 -4.00 4.65 -8.29
CA ARG A 55 -2.71 5.21 -8.64
C ARG A 55 -1.61 4.40 -7.98
N LEU A 56 -0.57 4.07 -8.73
CA LEU A 56 0.65 3.47 -8.21
C LEU A 56 1.73 4.53 -8.12
N SER A 57 2.46 4.55 -7.02
CA SER A 57 3.52 5.54 -6.75
C SER A 57 4.63 4.97 -5.88
N ALA A 58 5.81 5.57 -5.99
CA ALA A 58 6.94 5.30 -5.09
C ALA A 58 6.83 6.05 -3.74
N VAL A 59 5.87 6.97 -3.64
CA VAL A 59 5.58 7.76 -2.45
C VAL A 59 4.17 7.47 -1.93
N GLU A 60 3.95 7.61 -0.64
CA GLU A 60 2.70 7.22 0.02
C GLU A 60 1.48 8.05 -0.41
N ALA A 61 1.68 9.34 -0.70
CA ALA A 61 0.62 10.28 -1.07
C ALA A 61 1.12 11.21 -2.19
N PRO A 62 1.10 10.75 -3.46
CA PRO A 62 1.60 11.54 -4.59
C PRO A 62 0.70 12.77 -4.83
N LEU A 63 1.22 13.97 -4.56
CA LEU A 63 0.53 15.23 -4.87
C LEU A 63 0.78 15.69 -6.30
N ALA A 64 1.98 15.42 -6.84
CA ALA A 64 2.34 15.73 -8.21
C ALA A 64 2.05 14.55 -9.14
N ALA A 65 1.59 14.84 -10.35
CA ALA A 65 1.39 13.80 -11.37
C ALA A 65 2.68 13.05 -11.74
N ALA A 66 3.85 13.69 -11.56
CA ALA A 66 5.15 13.08 -11.80
C ALA A 66 5.51 11.97 -10.79
N ASP A 67 4.87 11.96 -9.62
CA ASP A 67 5.07 10.94 -8.59
C ASP A 67 4.22 9.68 -8.84
N VAL A 68 3.29 9.75 -9.80
CA VAL A 68 2.39 8.66 -10.18
C VAL A 68 3.02 7.87 -11.32
N PHE A 69 3.35 6.61 -11.05
CA PHE A 69 3.89 5.67 -12.04
C PHE A 69 2.81 5.17 -13.01
N ALA A 70 1.66 4.80 -12.48
CA ALA A 70 0.55 4.30 -13.28
C ALA A 70 -0.80 4.67 -12.67
N SER A 71 -1.80 4.87 -13.54
CA SER A 71 -3.21 5.02 -13.15
C SER A 71 -4.01 3.91 -13.84
N VAL A 72 -4.69 3.08 -13.06
CA VAL A 72 -5.39 1.89 -13.54
C VAL A 72 -6.86 1.95 -13.13
N PRO A 73 -7.81 1.56 -14.00
CA PRO A 73 -9.22 1.48 -13.62
C PRO A 73 -9.46 0.56 -12.41
N LEU A 74 -10.34 0.96 -11.51
CA LEU A 74 -10.60 0.27 -10.24
C LEU A 74 -11.06 -1.20 -10.40
N LEU A 75 -11.64 -1.54 -11.55
CA LEU A 75 -12.17 -2.88 -11.83
C LEU A 75 -11.23 -3.71 -12.70
N ASP A 76 -10.18 -3.12 -13.25
CA ASP A 76 -9.24 -3.81 -14.13
C ASP A 76 -8.10 -4.45 -13.34
N LYS A 77 -8.40 -5.64 -12.83
CA LYS A 77 -7.48 -6.48 -12.07
C LYS A 77 -6.22 -6.85 -12.85
N ALA A 78 -6.37 -7.10 -14.16
CA ALA A 78 -5.27 -7.54 -15.02
C ALA A 78 -4.31 -6.38 -15.33
N ALA A 79 -4.86 -5.19 -15.57
CA ALA A 79 -4.04 -3.99 -15.72
C ALA A 79 -3.29 -3.64 -14.43
N LEU A 80 -3.91 -3.87 -13.25
CA LEU A 80 -3.23 -3.63 -11.99
C LEU A 80 -2.05 -4.58 -11.78
N GLN A 81 -2.25 -5.88 -11.99
CA GLN A 81 -1.17 -6.86 -11.91
C GLN A 81 -0.03 -6.49 -12.86
N THR A 82 -0.36 -6.20 -14.12
CA THR A 82 0.64 -5.79 -15.12
C THR A 82 1.42 -4.55 -14.69
N ALA A 83 0.75 -3.57 -14.08
CA ALA A 83 1.40 -2.36 -13.60
C ALA A 83 2.34 -2.60 -12.41
N VAL A 84 1.97 -3.51 -11.49
CA VAL A 84 2.82 -3.96 -10.38
C VAL A 84 4.05 -4.68 -10.92
N ASP A 85 3.87 -5.62 -11.85
CA ASP A 85 4.98 -6.37 -12.46
C ASP A 85 5.92 -5.44 -13.23
N SER A 86 5.36 -4.47 -13.95
CA SER A 86 6.14 -3.46 -14.70
C SER A 86 6.93 -2.56 -13.76
N PHE A 87 6.35 -2.17 -12.62
CA PHE A 87 7.06 -1.41 -11.60
C PHE A 87 8.30 -2.17 -11.10
N PHE A 88 8.11 -3.42 -10.67
CA PHE A 88 9.26 -4.20 -10.18
C PHE A 88 10.30 -4.42 -11.27
N ALA A 89 9.89 -4.74 -12.50
CA ALA A 89 10.81 -4.89 -13.63
C ALA A 89 11.62 -3.61 -13.92
N ALA A 90 10.99 -2.44 -13.82
CA ALA A 90 11.67 -1.15 -14.02
C ALA A 90 12.68 -0.82 -12.90
N HIS A 91 12.46 -1.34 -11.70
CA HIS A 91 13.29 -1.12 -10.51
C HIS A 91 14.22 -2.30 -10.19
N GLY A 92 14.59 -3.08 -11.20
CA GLY A 92 15.55 -4.20 -11.10
C GLY A 92 14.95 -5.53 -10.62
N GLY A 93 13.70 -5.53 -10.17
CA GLY A 93 12.96 -6.71 -9.72
C GLY A 93 12.39 -6.52 -8.33
N MET A 94 11.77 -7.58 -7.81
CA MET A 94 11.28 -7.62 -6.43
C MET A 94 12.45 -7.82 -5.46
N GLY A 95 12.58 -6.92 -4.50
CA GLY A 95 13.62 -6.90 -3.48
C GLY A 95 13.15 -7.43 -2.12
N SER A 96 13.76 -6.90 -1.06
CA SER A 96 13.50 -7.33 0.31
C SER A 96 12.07 -7.03 0.75
N ALA A 97 11.58 -7.84 1.69
CA ALA A 97 10.33 -7.55 2.36
C ALA A 97 10.45 -6.24 3.16
N THR A 98 9.46 -5.37 2.99
CA THR A 98 9.16 -4.23 3.84
C THR A 98 9.13 -4.69 5.30
N PRO A 99 9.91 -4.07 6.21
CA PRO A 99 9.80 -4.38 7.62
C PRO A 99 8.41 -3.98 8.13
N VAL A 100 7.70 -4.94 8.73
CA VAL A 100 6.42 -4.68 9.39
C VAL A 100 6.67 -3.73 10.56
N PHE A 101 6.02 -2.57 10.55
CA PHE A 101 6.06 -1.64 11.68
C PHE A 101 5.38 -2.30 12.88
N VAL A 102 6.15 -2.53 13.96
CA VAL A 102 5.61 -3.00 15.25
C VAL A 102 5.40 -1.77 16.12
N PRO A 103 4.14 -1.33 16.39
CA PRO A 103 3.91 -0.20 17.27
C PRO A 103 4.41 -0.54 18.67
N HIS A 104 5.32 0.28 19.20
CA HIS A 104 5.74 0.21 20.59
C HIS A 104 4.54 0.52 21.49
N SER A 105 3.95 -0.54 22.05
CA SER A 105 2.87 -0.42 23.01
C SER A 105 3.44 0.04 24.35
N TYR A 106 3.21 1.30 24.73
CA TYR A 106 3.56 1.78 26.06
C TYR A 106 2.58 1.19 27.07
N LEU A 107 3.00 0.15 27.81
CA LEU A 107 2.19 -0.44 28.87
C LEU A 107 2.46 0.32 30.19
N PRO A 108 1.43 0.79 30.91
CA PRO A 108 1.62 1.45 32.19
C PRO A 108 2.21 0.47 33.22
N TYR A 109 3.26 0.92 33.91
CA TYR A 109 3.96 0.18 34.96
C TYR A 109 3.00 -0.18 36.11
N ARG A 110 2.62 -1.46 36.23
CA ARG A 110 1.90 -1.96 37.41
C ARG A 110 2.90 -2.27 38.51
N ARG A 111 2.90 -1.48 39.60
CA ARG A 111 3.57 -1.85 40.85
C ARG A 111 2.91 -3.12 41.40
N GLN A 112 3.68 -4.21 41.47
CA GLN A 112 3.30 -5.39 42.26
C GLN A 112 3.23 -4.97 43.73
N ARG A 113 2.09 -5.29 44.38
CA ARG A 113 1.94 -5.27 45.84
C ARG A 113 2.04 -6.69 46.35
#